data_AF-A0A2D5T491-F1
#
_entry.id   AF-A0A2D5T491-F1
#
_cell.length_a   1.000
_cell.length_b   1.000
_cell.length_c   1.000
_cell.angle_alpha   90.00
_cell.angle_beta   90.00
_cell.angle_gamma   90.00
#
_symmetry.space_group_name_H-M   'P 1'
#
loop_
_entity.id
_entity.type
_entity.pdbx_description
1 polymer ?
#
loop_
_entity_poly.entity_id
_entity_poly.type
_entity_poly.pdbx_seq_one_letter_code
_entity_poly.pdbx_strand_id
1 'polypeptide(L)'
;MKMIRLVLAILFTCGVTLACAEPSVKLEQLTQEVSAWFQSSDKSNLSSWQYSLKYNKHYLKATSETYGGGELIYRLNAKACVISIPHRFFDMHTYEIGEKVFSTHCQLMLSNTHHRHSDSLDEQTMDYSKRRDNLHNSAILAFQSLHKKAVVIQLHGFNQNKRKSDTAKLADFIVSQGKKGNFVKQKLTRCLSKISKNSYFYPELVQELGGTKNILHKLNLTPFSFIHIEISKPMRERLVKEQHTMSQFSECISQVI
;
A
#
# COMPACT_ATOMS: atom_id res chain seq x y z
N MET A 1 50.83 43.40 -41.81
CA MET A 1 51.12 42.66 -40.56
C MET A 1 49.89 42.72 -39.65
N LYS A 2 48.94 41.79 -39.82
CA LYS A 2 48.47 40.82 -38.82
C LYS A 2 48.49 41.31 -37.35
N MET A 3 47.32 41.68 -36.82
CA MET A 3 47.00 41.52 -35.39
C MET A 3 45.56 40.97 -35.21
N ILE A 4 45.56 39.66 -35.02
CA ILE A 4 44.67 38.74 -34.30
C ILE A 4 43.39 39.37 -33.68
N ARG A 5 42.22 38.91 -34.15
CA ARG A 5 40.93 39.03 -33.45
C ARG A 5 40.88 38.00 -32.32
N LEU A 6 40.68 38.46 -31.09
CA LEU A 6 40.44 37.60 -29.92
C LEU A 6 38.96 37.16 -29.94
N VAL A 7 38.70 35.88 -30.15
CA VAL A 7 37.37 35.28 -29.97
C VAL A 7 37.34 34.65 -28.58
N LEU A 8 36.55 35.23 -27.67
CA LEU A 8 36.25 34.60 -26.38
C LEU A 8 35.24 33.46 -26.61
N ALA A 9 35.71 32.21 -26.56
CA ALA A 9 34.84 31.05 -26.47
C ALA A 9 34.42 30.85 -25.00
N ILE A 10 33.18 31.24 -24.67
CA ILE A 10 32.57 30.91 -23.38
C ILE A 10 32.10 29.45 -23.47
N LEU A 11 32.88 28.54 -22.90
CA LEU A 11 32.48 27.15 -22.65
C LEU A 11 31.45 27.14 -21.51
N PHE A 12 30.17 27.12 -21.87
CA PHE A 12 29.09 26.79 -20.93
C PHE A 12 29.13 25.27 -20.69
N THR A 13 29.88 24.83 -19.68
CA THR A 13 29.76 23.46 -19.17
C THR A 13 28.45 23.36 -18.40
N CYS A 14 27.40 22.89 -19.09
CA CYS A 14 26.14 22.51 -18.48
C CYS A 14 26.38 21.23 -17.67
N GLY A 15 26.77 21.39 -16.41
CA GLY A 15 26.82 20.30 -15.44
C GLY A 15 25.40 19.85 -15.13
N VAL A 16 24.90 18.86 -15.87
CA VAL A 16 23.68 18.15 -15.50
C VAL A 16 24.04 17.29 -14.28
N THR A 17 23.89 17.85 -13.09
CA THR A 17 23.86 17.04 -11.87
C THR A 17 22.57 16.23 -11.90
N LEU A 18 22.65 15.00 -12.44
CA LEU A 18 21.71 13.96 -12.08
C LEU A 18 21.86 13.76 -10.57
N ALA A 19 21.00 14.42 -9.80
CA ALA A 19 20.81 14.11 -8.40
C ALA A 19 20.20 12.70 -8.34
N CYS A 20 21.07 11.68 -8.29
CA CYS A 20 20.70 10.37 -7.79
C CYS A 20 20.28 10.60 -6.34
N ALA A 21 18.96 10.62 -6.10
CA ALA A 21 18.44 10.66 -4.74
C ALA A 21 19.05 9.48 -3.97
N GLU A 22 19.86 9.77 -2.95
CA GLU A 22 20.39 8.75 -2.07
C GLU A 22 19.23 7.93 -1.53
N PRO A 23 19.32 6.58 -1.51
CA PRO A 23 18.35 5.78 -0.78
C PRO A 23 18.27 6.33 0.64
N SER A 24 17.07 6.74 1.10
CA SER A 24 16.96 7.17 2.50
C SER A 24 17.34 5.95 3.35
N VAL A 25 18.48 6.09 4.04
CA VAL A 25 19.07 5.14 4.98
C VAL A 25 18.04 4.67 6.00
N LYS A 26 17.03 5.50 6.26
CA LYS A 26 16.02 5.24 7.28
C LYS A 26 15.08 4.09 6.93
N LEU A 27 14.52 4.04 5.72
CA LEU A 27 13.65 2.92 5.33
C LEU A 27 14.40 1.59 5.33
N GLU A 28 15.66 1.60 4.93
CA GLU A 28 16.50 0.40 4.89
C GLU A 28 16.76 -0.13 6.30
N GLN A 29 17.12 0.75 7.24
CA GLN A 29 17.24 0.40 8.67
C GLN A 29 15.94 -0.18 9.22
N LEU A 30 14.80 0.49 9.02
CA LEU A 30 13.50 0.00 9.48
C LEU A 30 13.14 -1.35 8.84
N THR A 31 13.50 -1.56 7.57
CA THR A 31 13.27 -2.82 6.87
C THR A 31 14.14 -3.94 7.43
N GLN A 32 15.39 -3.66 7.79
CA GLN A 32 16.29 -4.62 8.43
C GLN A 32 15.79 -5.01 9.84
N GLU A 33 15.38 -4.03 10.66
CA GLU A 33 14.79 -4.28 11.98
C GLU A 33 13.56 -5.20 11.89
N VAL A 34 12.63 -4.88 10.98
CA VAL A 34 11.40 -5.68 10.81
C VAL A 34 11.70 -7.05 10.18
N SER A 35 12.68 -7.15 9.29
CA SER A 35 13.11 -8.43 8.72
C SER A 35 13.71 -9.36 9.78
N ALA A 36 14.57 -8.83 10.66
CA ALA A 36 15.10 -9.57 11.80
C ALA A 36 13.97 -10.01 12.74
N TRP A 37 12.98 -9.14 13.00
CA TRP A 37 11.82 -9.46 13.80
C TRP A 37 10.96 -10.60 13.21
N PHE A 38 10.74 -10.62 11.89
CA PHE A 38 10.03 -11.72 11.23
C PHE A 38 10.76 -13.06 11.41
N GLN A 39 12.08 -13.05 11.27
CA GLN A 39 12.93 -14.25 11.34
C GLN A 39 13.21 -14.72 12.78
N SER A 40 13.09 -13.85 13.78
CA SER A 40 13.32 -14.23 15.17
C SER A 40 12.26 -15.21 15.69
N SER A 41 12.74 -16.26 16.37
CA SER A 41 11.90 -17.18 17.15
C SER A 41 11.38 -16.54 18.45
N ASP A 42 12.13 -15.58 19.00
CA ASP A 42 11.75 -14.81 20.18
C ASP A 42 11.43 -13.36 19.75
N LYS A 43 10.16 -13.09 19.53
CA LYS A 43 9.70 -11.78 19.04
C LYS A 43 9.63 -10.79 20.19
N SER A 44 10.18 -9.61 19.98
CA SER A 44 10.32 -8.56 21.00
C SER A 44 9.82 -7.21 20.48
N ASN A 45 9.84 -6.21 21.37
CA ASN A 45 9.65 -4.80 20.99
C ASN A 45 10.70 -4.37 19.96
N LEU A 46 10.31 -3.42 19.11
CA LEU A 46 11.20 -2.62 18.29
C LEU A 46 11.27 -1.19 18.84
N SER A 47 12.26 -0.41 18.39
CA SER A 47 12.55 0.94 18.88
C SER A 47 11.31 1.85 19.02
N SER A 48 10.41 1.84 18.03
CA SER A 48 9.18 2.65 18.02
C SER A 48 7.88 1.84 18.11
N TRP A 49 7.96 0.52 18.26
CA TRP A 49 6.79 -0.36 18.23
C TRP A 49 6.82 -1.42 19.32
N GLN A 50 5.75 -1.45 20.12
CA GLN A 50 5.58 -2.42 21.19
C GLN A 50 5.03 -3.73 20.63
N TYR A 51 5.64 -4.83 21.06
CA TYR A 51 5.23 -6.18 20.75
C TYR A 51 4.16 -6.68 21.71
N SER A 52 3.23 -7.47 21.17
CA SER A 52 2.38 -8.36 21.98
C SER A 52 1.96 -9.59 21.19
N LEU A 53 1.64 -10.67 21.91
CA LEU A 53 1.05 -11.89 21.35
C LEU A 53 -0.38 -12.02 21.89
N LYS A 54 -1.37 -12.08 20.99
CA LYS A 54 -2.78 -12.29 21.36
C LYS A 54 -3.43 -13.21 20.35
N TYR A 55 -4.16 -14.23 20.82
CA TYR A 55 -4.91 -15.16 19.95
C TYR A 55 -4.06 -15.75 18.80
N ASN A 56 -2.82 -16.16 19.11
CA ASN A 56 -1.84 -16.68 18.13
C ASN A 56 -1.51 -15.71 16.97
N LYS A 57 -1.67 -14.40 17.21
CA LYS A 57 -1.26 -13.32 16.32
C LYS A 57 -0.22 -12.46 17.02
N HIS A 58 0.88 -12.18 16.33
CA HIS A 58 1.92 -11.26 16.77
C HIS A 58 1.55 -9.85 16.33
N TYR A 59 1.70 -8.90 17.24
CA TYR A 59 1.41 -7.50 16.99
C TYR A 59 2.67 -6.66 17.19
N LEU A 60 2.88 -5.69 16.31
CA LEU A 60 3.71 -4.52 16.59
C LEU A 60 2.80 -3.31 16.48
N LYS A 61 2.68 -2.54 17.57
CA LYS A 61 1.84 -1.33 17.62
C LYS A 61 2.68 -0.14 18.02
N ALA A 62 2.46 0.98 17.35
CA ALA A 62 3.19 2.20 17.64
C ALA A 62 2.90 2.71 19.05
N THR A 63 3.95 3.20 19.70
CA THR A 63 3.88 3.89 21.00
C THR A 63 3.96 5.42 20.85
N SER A 64 4.21 5.92 19.63
CA SER A 64 4.25 7.35 19.29
C SER A 64 3.87 7.58 17.81
N GLU A 65 3.75 8.86 17.42
CA GLU A 65 3.49 9.29 16.04
C GLU A 65 4.74 9.27 15.14
N THR A 66 5.92 9.01 15.72
CA THR A 66 7.19 8.91 14.99
C THR A 66 7.06 7.87 13.87
N TYR A 67 7.62 8.16 12.69
CA TYR A 67 7.46 7.34 11.49
C TYR A 67 6.00 7.11 11.08
N GLY A 68 5.09 8.00 11.49
CA GLY A 68 3.67 7.90 11.24
C GLY A 68 2.94 6.88 12.14
N GLY A 69 3.61 6.32 13.14
CA GLY A 69 3.09 5.26 14.00
C GLY A 69 2.94 3.92 13.28
N GLY A 70 1.75 3.32 13.36
CA GLY A 70 1.37 2.13 12.60
C GLY A 70 1.13 0.88 13.44
N GLU A 71 0.41 -0.06 12.82
CA GLU A 71 0.09 -1.36 13.36
C GLU A 71 0.44 -2.44 12.34
N LEU A 72 1.11 -3.48 12.82
CA LEU A 72 1.36 -4.72 12.12
C LEU A 72 0.73 -5.87 12.90
N ILE A 73 0.02 -6.72 12.17
CA ILE A 73 -0.54 -7.97 12.68
C ILE A 73 0.02 -9.10 11.82
N TYR A 74 0.69 -10.05 12.45
CA TYR A 74 1.34 -11.18 11.81
C TYR A 74 0.85 -12.50 12.39
N ARG A 75 0.53 -13.47 11.53
CA ARG A 75 0.13 -14.82 11.94
C ARG A 75 0.91 -15.88 11.19
N LEU A 76 1.18 -16.98 11.89
CA LEU A 76 1.78 -18.16 11.31
C LEU A 76 0.73 -18.99 10.54
N ASN A 77 1.19 -19.84 9.62
CA ASN A 77 0.37 -20.83 8.90
C ASN A 77 -0.81 -20.24 8.10
N ALA A 78 -0.55 -19.18 7.34
CA ALA A 78 -1.49 -18.61 6.38
C ALA A 78 -0.79 -18.38 5.03
N LYS A 79 -1.51 -17.95 3.99
CA LYS A 79 -0.89 -17.62 2.70
C LYS A 79 0.02 -16.40 2.86
N ALA A 80 1.16 -16.44 2.19
CA ALA A 80 2.08 -15.32 2.13
C ALA A 80 1.50 -14.17 1.29
N CYS A 81 0.65 -13.36 1.90
CA CYS A 81 0.09 -12.15 1.34
C CYS A 81 -0.04 -11.07 2.41
N VAL A 82 -0.18 -9.83 1.94
CA VAL A 82 -0.27 -8.64 2.79
C VAL A 82 -1.58 -7.92 2.53
N ILE A 83 -2.37 -7.69 3.59
CA ILE A 83 -3.49 -6.77 3.55
C ILE A 83 -3.04 -5.41 4.09
N SER A 84 -3.03 -4.41 3.22
CA SER A 84 -2.52 -3.07 3.50
C SER A 84 -3.69 -2.08 3.60
N ILE A 85 -3.82 -1.40 4.75
CA ILE A 85 -4.94 -0.49 5.05
C ILE A 85 -4.38 0.86 5.51
N PRO A 86 -3.84 1.68 4.60
CA PRO A 86 -3.09 2.88 4.94
C PRO A 86 -3.96 4.02 5.50
N HIS A 87 -5.29 3.96 5.33
CA HIS A 87 -6.21 5.06 5.63
C HIS A 87 -7.45 4.63 6.45
N ARG A 88 -7.33 3.70 7.41
CA ARG A 88 -8.47 3.10 8.13
C ARG A 88 -9.52 4.08 8.69
N PHE A 89 -9.08 5.26 9.10
CA PHE A 89 -9.95 6.30 9.69
C PHE A 89 -10.61 7.19 8.63
N PHE A 90 -9.91 7.45 7.53
CA PHE A 90 -10.44 8.28 6.43
C PHE A 90 -11.32 7.45 5.50
N ASP A 91 -10.86 6.24 5.19
CA ASP A 91 -11.53 5.24 4.38
C ASP A 91 -12.30 4.28 5.31
N MET A 92 -13.33 4.80 5.98
CA MET A 92 -14.13 4.04 6.97
C MET A 92 -14.46 2.60 6.50
N HIS A 93 -14.53 1.65 7.42
CA HIS A 93 -14.77 0.21 7.15
C HIS A 93 -13.66 -0.55 6.42
N THR A 94 -12.64 0.09 5.82
CA THR A 94 -11.55 -0.65 5.17
C THR A 94 -10.81 -1.57 6.14
N TYR A 95 -10.65 -1.16 7.42
CA TYR A 95 -10.06 -2.01 8.46
C TYR A 95 -10.85 -3.30 8.68
N GLU A 96 -12.17 -3.21 8.87
CA GLU A 96 -13.02 -4.37 9.12
C GLU A 96 -13.04 -5.33 7.92
N ILE A 97 -13.13 -4.77 6.70
CA ILE A 97 -13.08 -5.55 5.45
C ILE A 97 -11.72 -6.26 5.35
N GLY A 98 -10.63 -5.53 5.57
CA GLY A 98 -9.28 -6.08 5.51
C GLY A 98 -9.00 -7.12 6.59
N GLU A 99 -9.50 -6.93 7.81
CA GLU A 99 -9.37 -7.88 8.91
C GLU A 99 -10.06 -9.21 8.61
N LYS A 100 -11.24 -9.17 7.97
CA LYS A 100 -11.94 -10.37 7.52
C LYS A 100 -11.11 -11.12 6.48
N VAL A 101 -10.56 -10.44 5.47
CA VAL A 101 -9.68 -11.08 4.45
C VAL A 101 -8.40 -11.63 5.09
N PHE A 102 -7.74 -10.85 5.95
CA PHE A 102 -6.54 -11.27 6.68
C PHE A 102 -6.79 -12.52 7.51
N SER A 103 -7.89 -12.54 8.26
CA SER A 103 -8.23 -13.66 9.15
C SER A 103 -8.57 -14.94 8.39
N THR A 104 -8.97 -14.84 7.12
CA THR A 104 -9.19 -16.01 6.26
C THR A 104 -7.92 -16.45 5.54
N HIS A 105 -7.11 -15.53 5.04
CA HIS A 105 -6.09 -15.86 4.02
C HIS A 105 -4.66 -15.49 4.36
N CYS A 106 -4.41 -14.27 4.86
CA CYS A 106 -3.09 -13.67 4.79
C CYS A 106 -2.29 -13.77 6.08
N GLN A 107 -0.96 -13.86 5.94
CA GLN A 107 -0.03 -13.82 7.06
C GLN A 107 0.19 -12.44 7.64
N LEU A 108 0.05 -11.37 6.84
CA LEU A 108 0.37 -10.01 7.25
C LEU A 108 -0.80 -9.06 7.02
N MET A 109 -1.10 -8.24 8.01
CA MET A 109 -1.99 -7.08 7.89
C MET A 109 -1.30 -5.85 8.47
N LEU A 110 -1.46 -4.71 7.79
CA LEU A 110 -0.83 -3.45 8.13
C LEU A 110 -1.88 -2.34 8.11
N SER A 111 -1.90 -1.50 9.14
CA SER A 111 -2.80 -0.35 9.18
C SER A 111 -2.18 0.88 9.84
N ASN A 112 -2.68 2.07 9.50
CA ASN A 112 -2.31 3.31 10.17
C ASN A 112 -2.96 3.42 11.56
N THR A 113 -2.26 4.02 12.51
CA THR A 113 -2.78 4.28 13.88
C THR A 113 -3.24 5.72 14.10
N HIS A 114 -2.98 6.62 13.16
CA HIS A 114 -3.41 8.02 13.19
C HIS A 114 -4.11 8.41 11.89
N HIS A 115 -4.92 9.48 11.94
CA HIS A 115 -5.57 9.99 10.75
C HIS A 115 -4.53 10.58 9.77
N ARG A 116 -4.77 10.47 8.45
CA ARG A 116 -3.84 10.97 7.41
C ARG A 116 -3.62 12.49 7.41
N HIS A 117 -4.39 13.21 8.21
CA HIS A 117 -4.36 14.67 8.39
C HIS A 117 -3.95 15.06 9.82
N SER A 118 -3.57 14.09 10.65
CA SER A 118 -2.95 14.37 11.94
C SER A 118 -1.57 14.98 11.71
N ASP A 119 -1.12 15.75 12.69
CA ASP A 119 0.26 16.19 12.77
C ASP A 119 1.19 15.01 13.08
N SER A 120 2.47 15.20 12.82
CA SER A 120 3.51 14.21 13.13
C SER A 120 4.63 14.89 13.89
N LEU A 121 5.17 14.21 14.90
CA LEU A 121 6.32 14.68 15.68
C LEU A 121 7.58 14.88 14.83
N ASP A 122 7.69 14.21 13.69
CA ASP A 122 8.81 14.35 12.75
C ASP A 122 8.49 15.26 11.54
N GLU A 123 7.39 16.03 11.62
CA GLU A 123 6.93 17.00 10.62
C GLU A 123 6.69 16.42 9.20
N GLN A 124 6.70 15.10 9.07
CA GLN A 124 6.38 14.42 7.82
C GLN A 124 4.88 14.11 7.73
N THR A 125 4.39 13.88 6.52
CA THR A 125 2.98 13.53 6.30
C THR A 125 2.58 12.23 7.02
N MET A 126 1.40 12.22 7.66
CA MET A 126 0.77 11.01 8.20
C MET A 126 0.05 10.16 7.14
N ASP A 127 0.06 10.60 5.88
CA ASP A 127 -0.51 9.87 4.75
C ASP A 127 0.43 8.74 4.31
N TYR A 128 0.12 7.50 4.69
CA TYR A 128 0.95 6.33 4.38
C TYR A 128 1.11 6.07 2.88
N SER A 129 0.22 6.57 2.03
CA SER A 129 0.36 6.48 0.57
C SER A 129 1.42 7.44 0.03
N LYS A 130 1.95 8.35 0.85
CA LYS A 130 2.97 9.35 0.49
C LYS A 130 4.21 9.27 1.38
N ARG A 131 4.04 8.91 2.65
CA ARG A 131 5.14 8.74 3.62
C ARG A 131 5.97 7.52 3.24
N ARG A 132 7.27 7.71 3.02
CA ARG A 132 8.20 6.63 2.67
C ARG A 132 8.61 5.83 3.89
N ASP A 133 9.04 6.51 4.94
CA ASP A 133 9.72 5.89 6.08
C ASP A 133 8.70 5.64 7.21
N ASN A 134 8.19 4.40 7.30
CA ASN A 134 7.21 3.94 8.28
C ASN A 134 7.22 2.41 8.42
N LEU A 135 6.57 1.88 9.48
CA LEU A 135 6.40 0.44 9.71
C LEU A 135 5.69 -0.26 8.55
N HIS A 136 4.72 0.41 7.94
CA HIS A 136 3.88 -0.17 6.91
C HIS A 136 4.69 -0.59 5.68
N ASN A 137 5.50 0.33 5.16
CA ASN A 137 6.34 0.11 4.00
C ASN A 137 7.52 -0.81 4.32
N SER A 138 8.17 -0.62 5.48
CA SER A 138 9.29 -1.47 5.90
C SER A 138 8.86 -2.93 6.07
N ALA A 139 7.68 -3.16 6.65
CA ALA A 139 7.12 -4.50 6.79
C ALA A 139 6.78 -5.15 5.45
N ILE A 140 6.23 -4.40 4.49
CA ILE A 140 5.98 -4.92 3.14
C ILE A 140 7.30 -5.38 2.49
N LEU A 141 8.33 -4.53 2.55
CA LEU A 141 9.64 -4.83 1.95
C LEU A 141 10.30 -6.03 2.64
N ALA A 142 10.31 -6.05 3.97
CA ALA A 142 10.84 -7.16 4.75
C ALA A 142 10.09 -8.47 4.43
N PHE A 143 8.76 -8.42 4.40
CA PHE A 143 7.93 -9.60 4.13
C PHE A 143 8.13 -10.14 2.70
N GLN A 144 8.19 -9.27 1.68
CA GLN A 144 8.49 -9.70 0.32
C GLN A 144 9.93 -10.20 0.13
N SER A 145 10.87 -9.74 0.96
CA SER A 145 12.23 -10.28 0.94
C SER A 145 12.26 -11.76 1.33
N LEU A 146 11.40 -12.17 2.28
CA LEU A 146 11.23 -13.54 2.74
C LEU A 146 10.29 -14.35 1.83
N HIS A 147 9.28 -13.70 1.25
CA HIS A 147 8.28 -14.32 0.40
C HIS A 147 8.20 -13.58 -0.94
N LYS A 148 9.12 -13.91 -1.87
CA LYS A 148 9.27 -13.19 -3.16
C LYS A 148 7.99 -13.13 -4.01
N LYS A 149 7.08 -14.09 -3.83
CA LYS A 149 5.80 -14.18 -4.55
C LYS A 149 4.63 -13.54 -3.78
N ALA A 150 4.86 -13.01 -2.58
CA ALA A 150 3.78 -12.45 -1.78
C ALA A 150 3.15 -11.24 -2.47
N VAL A 151 1.82 -11.24 -2.50
CA VAL A 151 1.01 -10.17 -3.08
C VAL A 151 0.60 -9.20 -1.99
N VAL A 152 0.64 -7.90 -2.32
CA VAL A 152 0.20 -6.80 -1.46
C VAL A 152 -1.15 -6.31 -1.98
N ILE A 153 -2.21 -6.57 -1.23
CA ILE A 153 -3.56 -6.07 -1.49
C ILE A 153 -3.77 -4.83 -0.63
N GLN A 154 -3.78 -3.65 -1.24
CA GLN A 154 -4.07 -2.41 -0.53
C GLN A 154 -5.51 -1.97 -0.76
N LEU A 155 -6.23 -1.80 0.34
CA LEU A 155 -7.63 -1.40 0.34
C LEU A 155 -7.73 0.10 0.63
N HIS A 156 -8.42 0.80 -0.25
CA HIS A 156 -8.80 2.19 -0.11
C HIS A 156 -10.31 2.35 -0.24
N GLY A 157 -10.79 3.50 0.22
CA GLY A 157 -12.16 3.93 0.10
C GLY A 157 -12.28 5.20 -0.73
N PHE A 158 -13.33 5.29 -1.54
CA PHE A 158 -13.68 6.53 -2.20
C PHE A 158 -15.15 6.89 -2.06
N ASN A 159 -15.45 8.17 -2.34
CA ASN A 159 -16.80 8.68 -2.46
C ASN A 159 -17.12 8.89 -3.96
N GLN A 160 -18.11 8.14 -4.44
CA GLN A 160 -18.63 8.19 -5.80
C GLN A 160 -19.05 9.61 -6.22
N ASN A 161 -19.68 10.37 -5.32
CA ASN A 161 -20.14 11.74 -5.60
C ASN A 161 -19.00 12.74 -5.81
N LYS A 162 -17.76 12.37 -5.45
CA LYS A 162 -16.56 13.18 -5.66
C LYS A 162 -15.79 12.78 -6.93
N ARG A 163 -16.34 11.89 -7.77
CA ARG A 163 -15.69 11.42 -9.00
C ARG A 163 -16.07 12.28 -10.19
N LYS A 164 -15.19 12.36 -11.19
CA LYS A 164 -15.39 13.23 -12.36
C LYS A 164 -16.15 12.53 -13.47
N SER A 165 -15.68 11.35 -13.87
CA SER A 165 -16.27 10.53 -14.93
C SER A 165 -17.50 9.77 -14.44
N ASP A 166 -18.46 9.55 -15.34
CA ASP A 166 -19.70 8.84 -15.01
C ASP A 166 -19.44 7.38 -14.62
N THR A 167 -18.47 6.74 -15.28
CA THR A 167 -18.01 5.39 -14.90
C THR A 167 -17.51 5.36 -13.46
N ALA A 168 -16.67 6.32 -13.05
CA ALA A 168 -16.16 6.37 -11.68
C ALA A 168 -17.25 6.71 -10.65
N LYS A 169 -18.25 7.54 -11.01
CA LYS A 169 -19.40 7.82 -10.13
C LYS A 169 -20.28 6.58 -9.89
N LEU A 170 -20.30 5.63 -10.82
CA LEU A 170 -21.05 4.37 -10.67
C LEU A 170 -20.21 3.23 -10.09
N ALA A 171 -18.88 3.34 -10.13
CA ALA A 171 -17.96 2.28 -9.72
C ALA A 171 -18.14 1.85 -8.27
N ASP A 172 -18.20 0.55 -8.03
CA ASP A 172 -18.15 -0.05 -6.69
C ASP A 172 -16.74 -0.54 -6.35
N PHE A 173 -16.05 -1.07 -7.36
CA PHE A 173 -14.65 -1.48 -7.25
C PHE A 173 -13.85 -0.89 -8.40
N ILE A 174 -12.68 -0.36 -8.09
CA ILE A 174 -11.66 -0.01 -9.09
C ILE A 174 -10.36 -0.69 -8.70
N VAL A 175 -9.89 -1.60 -9.57
CA VAL A 175 -8.64 -2.34 -9.37
C VAL A 175 -7.52 -1.72 -10.19
N SER A 176 -6.33 -1.58 -9.60
CA SER A 176 -5.15 -1.04 -10.26
C SER A 176 -3.87 -1.78 -9.83
N GLN A 177 -2.88 -1.81 -10.73
CA GLN A 177 -1.48 -2.15 -10.41
C GLN A 177 -0.55 -0.97 -10.78
N GLY A 178 -1.10 0.24 -10.87
CA GLY A 178 -0.40 1.46 -11.27
C GLY A 178 -0.60 1.78 -12.75
N LYS A 179 0.41 2.38 -13.39
CA LYS A 179 0.34 2.80 -14.81
C LYS A 179 0.25 1.63 -15.79
N LYS A 180 0.73 0.45 -15.39
CA LYS A 180 0.68 -0.80 -16.14
C LYS A 180 0.11 -1.88 -15.23
N GLY A 181 -0.41 -2.95 -15.80
CA GLY A 181 -0.87 -4.11 -15.06
C GLY A 181 -0.70 -5.39 -15.87
N ASN A 182 -0.94 -6.53 -15.22
CA ASN A 182 -0.94 -7.84 -15.86
C ASN A 182 -2.35 -8.47 -15.80
N PHE A 183 -2.46 -9.73 -16.21
CA PHE A 183 -3.75 -10.44 -16.24
C PHE A 183 -4.39 -10.60 -14.84
N VAL A 184 -3.63 -10.48 -13.75
CA VAL A 184 -4.14 -10.62 -12.38
C VAL A 184 -5.15 -9.52 -12.06
N LYS A 185 -4.88 -8.28 -12.49
CA LYS A 185 -5.83 -7.16 -12.38
C LYS A 185 -7.17 -7.50 -13.03
N GLN A 186 -7.14 -8.02 -14.26
CA GLN A 186 -8.34 -8.38 -15.02
C GLN A 186 -9.09 -9.56 -14.39
N LYS A 187 -8.35 -10.58 -13.94
CA LYS A 187 -8.91 -11.75 -13.24
C LYS A 187 -9.67 -11.32 -11.98
N LEU A 188 -9.06 -10.47 -11.17
CA LEU A 188 -9.67 -9.94 -9.96
C LEU A 188 -10.93 -9.12 -10.28
N THR A 189 -10.85 -8.18 -11.23
CA THR A 189 -12.03 -7.38 -11.63
C THR A 189 -13.16 -8.26 -12.16
N ARG A 190 -12.87 -9.30 -12.95
CA ARG A 190 -13.87 -10.26 -13.43
C ARG A 190 -14.50 -11.07 -12.29
N CYS A 191 -13.75 -11.38 -11.23
CA CYS A 191 -14.35 -12.00 -10.06
C CYS A 191 -15.27 -11.01 -9.32
N LEU A 192 -14.78 -9.80 -9.06
CA LEU A 192 -15.53 -8.73 -8.39
C LEU A 192 -16.80 -8.34 -9.17
N SER A 193 -16.79 -8.48 -10.50
CA SER A 193 -17.97 -8.22 -11.32
C SER A 193 -19.17 -9.13 -11.03
N LYS A 194 -18.94 -10.27 -10.36
CA LYS A 194 -20.01 -11.16 -9.87
C LYS A 194 -20.72 -10.59 -8.63
N ILE A 195 -20.05 -9.70 -7.89
CA ILE A 195 -20.58 -9.01 -6.69
C ILE A 195 -21.26 -7.71 -7.09
N SER A 196 -20.64 -6.96 -8.02
CA SER A 196 -21.21 -5.77 -8.63
C SER A 196 -20.75 -5.62 -10.07
N LYS A 197 -21.71 -5.45 -11.00
CA LYS A 197 -21.43 -5.13 -12.41
C LYS A 197 -20.60 -3.85 -12.59
N ASN A 198 -20.57 -2.96 -11.59
CA ASN A 198 -19.80 -1.72 -11.59
C ASN A 198 -18.36 -1.94 -11.08
N SER A 199 -17.73 -3.03 -11.49
CA SER A 199 -16.34 -3.35 -11.15
C SER A 199 -15.45 -3.05 -12.35
N TYR A 200 -14.48 -2.16 -12.16
CA TYR A 200 -13.62 -1.67 -13.23
C TYR A 200 -12.14 -1.86 -12.90
N PHE A 201 -11.28 -1.69 -13.89
CA PHE A 201 -9.84 -1.59 -13.68
C PHE A 201 -9.23 -0.39 -14.39
N TYR A 202 -8.21 0.17 -13.75
CA TYR A 202 -7.44 1.30 -14.25
C TYR A 202 -6.25 0.83 -15.11
N PRO A 203 -5.85 1.59 -16.16
CA PRO A 203 -6.53 2.78 -16.71
C PRO A 203 -7.60 2.50 -17.77
N GLU A 204 -7.74 1.26 -18.24
CA GLU A 204 -8.41 0.94 -19.50
C GLU A 204 -9.94 1.06 -19.40
N LEU A 205 -10.54 0.75 -18.24
CA LEU A 205 -11.98 0.87 -18.03
C LEU A 205 -12.37 2.11 -17.23
N VAL A 206 -11.44 2.68 -16.46
CA VAL A 206 -11.63 3.90 -15.69
C VAL A 206 -10.29 4.61 -15.51
N GLN A 207 -10.26 5.93 -15.71
CA GLN A 207 -9.02 6.73 -15.71
C GLN A 207 -8.81 7.54 -14.41
N GLU A 208 -9.56 7.20 -13.37
CA GLU A 208 -9.44 7.79 -12.03
C GLU A 208 -9.01 6.72 -11.01
N LEU A 209 -8.52 7.16 -9.84
CA LEU A 209 -8.24 6.28 -8.71
C LEU A 209 -7.25 5.12 -8.99
N GLY A 210 -6.36 5.30 -9.96
CA GLY A 210 -5.37 4.29 -10.34
C GLY A 210 -4.23 4.05 -9.35
N GLY A 211 -4.20 4.72 -8.18
CA GLY A 211 -3.12 4.57 -7.21
C GLY A 211 -1.72 4.99 -7.70
N THR A 212 -1.58 5.57 -8.89
CA THR A 212 -0.29 5.75 -9.59
C THR A 212 0.74 6.64 -8.90
N LYS A 213 0.31 7.42 -7.90
CA LYS A 213 1.17 8.27 -7.06
C LYS A 213 1.51 7.64 -5.71
N ASN A 214 0.99 6.45 -5.42
CA ASN A 214 1.24 5.74 -4.18
C ASN A 214 2.74 5.43 -4.04
N ILE A 215 3.26 5.62 -2.83
CA ILE A 215 4.67 5.41 -2.51
C ILE A 215 5.11 3.97 -2.81
N LEU A 216 4.23 2.97 -2.69
CA LEU A 216 4.55 1.57 -2.99
C LEU A 216 4.96 1.34 -4.45
N HIS A 217 4.52 2.18 -5.40
CA HIS A 217 5.01 2.12 -6.79
C HIS A 217 6.43 2.65 -6.98
N LYS A 218 6.99 3.33 -5.97
CA LYS A 218 8.37 3.84 -5.97
C LYS A 218 9.32 2.96 -5.16
N LEU A 219 8.80 1.96 -4.45
CA LEU A 219 9.61 1.00 -3.69
C LEU A 219 9.96 -0.20 -4.56
N ASN A 220 11.02 -0.91 -4.18
CA ASN A 220 11.50 -2.10 -4.89
C ASN A 220 10.65 -3.35 -4.55
N LEU A 221 9.37 -3.31 -4.90
CA LEU A 221 8.46 -4.45 -4.79
C LEU A 221 8.62 -5.39 -5.97
N THR A 222 8.28 -6.67 -5.78
CA THR A 222 8.17 -7.61 -6.90
C THR A 222 7.24 -7.03 -7.97
N PRO A 223 7.63 -7.02 -9.26
CA PRO A 223 6.79 -6.47 -10.32
C PRO A 223 5.38 -7.05 -10.31
N PHE A 224 4.38 -6.16 -10.40
CA PHE A 224 2.94 -6.49 -10.38
C PHE A 224 2.42 -7.17 -9.10
N SER A 225 3.21 -7.29 -8.03
CA SER A 225 2.73 -7.85 -6.76
C SER A 225 1.86 -6.90 -5.96
N PHE A 226 1.89 -5.61 -6.27
CA PHE A 226 1.07 -4.59 -5.60
C PHE A 226 -0.23 -4.38 -6.36
N ILE A 227 -1.34 -4.71 -5.69
CA ILE A 227 -2.71 -4.55 -6.19
C ILE A 227 -3.42 -3.54 -5.30
N HIS A 228 -3.87 -2.46 -5.91
CA HIS A 228 -4.62 -1.38 -5.28
C HIS A 228 -6.10 -1.54 -5.60
N ILE A 229 -6.95 -1.59 -4.57
CA ILE A 229 -8.40 -1.75 -4.70
C ILE A 229 -9.08 -0.57 -4.02
N GLU A 230 -9.81 0.20 -4.81
CA GLU A 230 -10.64 1.31 -4.36
C GLU A 230 -12.08 0.85 -4.27
N ILE A 231 -12.69 1.01 -3.09
CA ILE A 231 -14.04 0.52 -2.79
C ILE A 231 -14.97 1.69 -2.48
N SER A 232 -16.10 1.77 -3.19
CA SER A 232 -17.09 2.83 -3.00
C SER A 232 -17.63 2.82 -1.56
N LYS A 233 -18.08 3.99 -1.06
CA LYS A 233 -18.71 4.07 0.28
C LYS A 233 -19.90 3.08 0.41
N PRO A 234 -20.89 3.04 -0.50
CA PRO A 234 -21.99 2.08 -0.39
C PRO A 234 -21.53 0.63 -0.42
N MET A 235 -20.53 0.29 -1.25
CA MET A 235 -20.02 -1.08 -1.31
C MET A 235 -19.27 -1.47 -0.04
N ARG A 236 -18.50 -0.57 0.58
CA ARG A 236 -17.87 -0.82 1.88
C ARG A 236 -18.90 -1.10 2.98
N GLU A 237 -19.97 -0.29 3.04
CA GLU A 237 -21.08 -0.51 3.97
C GLU A 237 -21.75 -1.88 3.73
N ARG A 238 -21.98 -2.23 2.47
CA ARG A 238 -22.53 -3.53 2.08
C ARG A 238 -21.63 -4.70 2.48
N LEU A 239 -20.32 -4.61 2.24
CA LEU A 239 -19.35 -5.64 2.63
C LEU A 239 -19.26 -5.83 4.15
N VAL A 240 -19.47 -4.79 4.93
CA VAL A 240 -19.54 -4.90 6.39
C VAL A 240 -20.83 -5.58 6.83
N LYS A 241 -21.97 -5.15 6.26
CA LYS A 241 -23.31 -5.60 6.67
C LYS A 241 -23.67 -7.01 6.19
N GLU A 242 -23.23 -7.39 4.98
CA GLU A 242 -23.67 -8.62 4.32
C GLU A 242 -22.56 -9.67 4.30
N GLN A 243 -22.70 -10.69 5.15
CA GLN A 243 -21.72 -11.78 5.26
C GLN A 243 -21.50 -12.51 3.91
N HIS A 244 -22.56 -12.71 3.13
CA HIS A 244 -22.44 -13.36 1.81
C HIS A 244 -21.58 -12.54 0.84
N THR A 245 -21.88 -11.25 0.71
CA THR A 245 -21.11 -10.30 -0.14
C THR A 245 -19.65 -10.23 0.31
N MET A 246 -19.39 -10.19 1.61
CA MET A 246 -18.03 -10.22 2.15
C MET A 246 -17.30 -11.53 1.85
N SER A 247 -17.99 -12.66 1.94
CA SER A 247 -17.41 -13.97 1.64
C SER A 247 -17.04 -14.08 0.15
N GLN A 248 -17.90 -13.57 -0.74
CA GLN A 248 -17.59 -13.49 -2.17
C GLN A 248 -16.40 -12.57 -2.45
N PHE A 249 -16.30 -11.43 -1.77
CA PHE A 249 -15.14 -10.53 -1.89
C PHE A 249 -13.86 -11.23 -1.44
N SER A 250 -13.89 -11.88 -0.28
CA SER A 250 -12.78 -12.67 0.26
C SER A 250 -12.34 -13.77 -0.71
N GLU A 251 -13.28 -14.46 -1.35
CA GLU A 251 -13.00 -15.47 -2.37
C GLU A 251 -12.38 -14.88 -3.65
N CYS A 252 -12.79 -13.68 -4.06
CA CYS A 252 -12.14 -13.01 -5.18
C CYS A 252 -10.68 -12.64 -4.87
N ILE A 253 -10.38 -12.22 -3.64
CA ILE A 253 -9.00 -12.00 -3.22
C ILE A 253 -8.20 -13.31 -3.21
N SER A 254 -8.82 -14.42 -2.77
CA SER A 254 -8.16 -15.73 -2.69
C SER A 254 -7.57 -16.22 -4.02
N GLN A 255 -8.14 -15.78 -5.15
CA GLN A 255 -7.76 -16.18 -6.51
C GLN A 255 -6.51 -15.47 -7.05
N VAL A 256 -6.01 -14.45 -6.34
CA VAL A 256 -4.86 -13.64 -6.75
C VAL A 256 -3.74 -13.64 -5.71
N ILE A 257 -3.82 -14.49 -4.69
CA ILE A 257 -2.84 -14.67 -3.61
C ILE A 257 -2.36 -16.11 -3.48
#